data_AF-A0A4P5VBX9-F1
#
_entry.id   AF-A0A4P5VBX9-F1
#
_cell.length_a   1.000
_cell.length_b   1.000
_cell.length_c   1.000
_cell.angle_alpha   90.00
_cell.angle_beta   90.00
_cell.angle_gamma   90.00
#
_symmetry.space_group_name_H-M   'P 1'
#
loop_
_entity.id
_entity.type
_entity.pdbx_description
1 polymer ?
#
loop_
_entity_poly.entity_id
_entity_poly.type
_entity_poly.pdbx_seq_one_letter_code
_entity_poly.pdbx_strand_id
1 'polypeptide(L)'
;MSSVPSVLSRSSLRAAIKITLAAALAGAWALRFSQVEFVWYPLLAVVMCMDETDTRVVAAARARVLGTIAAGLVSFLVHTLLQGWLGLTVTLLIVVPLLRLFRWQASLGTALVVSSMLFLVARYAELDGLYVVNRTADTLVGVLATLLVNALFWPINRLGEMNAVERQLRQLMAERLETIRQQLKGEPAAATAQPTPDPQPIAGGRLCQQLSQLVGDELRSNPEGPVHRQHWRQRSLLWERINHHSLQLQRLGLLLPQGALASEATPWLERLPQLLQTRASAIPPLPRRANLRLVAEAKGLSPLLLLAFDDELQRLARSAQSLALASRHDGERR
;
A
#
# COMPACT_ATOMS: atom_id res chain seq x y z
N MET A 1 9.06 -10.18 38.24
CA MET A 1 9.42 -11.21 37.23
C MET A 1 9.16 -10.61 35.86
N SER A 2 10.24 -10.26 35.18
CA SER A 2 10.28 -9.63 33.88
C SER A 2 9.72 -10.57 32.81
N SER A 3 8.85 -10.02 31.97
CA SER A 3 8.30 -10.66 30.78
C SER A 3 9.43 -11.12 29.86
N VAL A 4 9.52 -12.43 29.65
CA VAL A 4 10.32 -13.06 28.60
C VAL A 4 9.92 -12.45 27.24
N PRO A 5 10.86 -11.95 26.42
CA PRO A 5 10.51 -11.40 25.12
C PRO A 5 10.05 -12.54 24.20
N SER A 6 8.80 -12.41 23.77
CA SER A 6 8.05 -13.35 22.94
C SER A 6 8.65 -13.50 21.52
N VAL A 7 8.94 -14.74 21.15
CA VAL A 7 8.75 -15.37 19.82
C VAL A 7 9.21 -14.53 18.62
N LEU A 8 10.33 -14.93 18.01
CA LEU A 8 10.68 -14.56 16.63
C LEU A 8 9.47 -14.76 15.71
N SER A 9 8.88 -13.66 15.23
CA SER A 9 7.75 -13.74 14.30
C SER A 9 8.18 -14.48 13.03
N ARG A 10 7.29 -15.28 12.43
CA ARG A 10 7.59 -16.00 11.16
C ARG A 10 8.09 -15.05 10.07
N SER A 11 7.62 -13.81 10.06
CA SER A 11 8.09 -12.73 9.18
C SER A 11 9.54 -12.34 9.46
N SER A 12 9.92 -12.13 10.72
CA SER A 12 11.30 -11.79 11.10
C SER A 12 12.28 -12.91 10.73
N LEU A 13 11.87 -14.17 10.92
CA LEU A 13 12.70 -15.31 10.52
C LEU A 13 12.90 -15.38 9.00
N ARG A 14 11.83 -15.17 8.22
CA ARG A 14 11.93 -15.12 6.75
C ARG A 14 12.85 -13.98 6.28
N ALA A 15 12.72 -12.80 6.88
CA ALA A 15 13.58 -11.66 6.55
C ALA A 15 15.05 -11.97 6.85
N ALA A 16 15.34 -12.54 8.03
CA ALA A 16 16.70 -12.94 8.39
C ALA A 16 17.29 -13.95 7.38
N ILE A 17 16.53 -14.98 7.01
CA ILE A 17 16.96 -15.97 6.00
C ILE A 17 17.25 -15.32 4.65
N LYS A 18 16.39 -14.40 4.19
CA LYS A 18 16.60 -13.68 2.92
C LYS A 18 17.88 -12.85 2.95
N ILE A 19 18.11 -12.09 4.02
CA ILE A 19 19.31 -11.26 4.17
C ILE A 19 20.56 -12.14 4.17
N THR A 20 20.56 -13.22 4.95
CA THR A 20 21.69 -14.15 5.02
C THR A 20 21.98 -14.78 3.66
N LEU A 21 20.95 -15.22 2.94
CA LEU A 21 21.14 -15.83 1.62
C LEU A 21 21.64 -14.82 0.58
N ALA A 22 21.12 -13.59 0.59
CA ALA A 22 21.58 -12.52 -0.29
C ALA A 22 23.04 -12.14 0.00
N ALA A 23 23.41 -12.06 1.28
CA ALA A 23 24.78 -11.78 1.71
C ALA A 23 25.74 -12.91 1.31
N ALA A 24 25.35 -14.17 1.53
CA ALA A 24 26.14 -15.33 1.14
C ALA A 24 26.35 -15.39 -0.38
N LEU A 25 25.29 -15.13 -1.16
CA LEU A 25 25.35 -15.09 -2.61
C LEU A 25 26.25 -13.96 -3.11
N ALA A 26 26.10 -12.75 -2.56
CA ALA A 26 26.93 -11.60 -2.91
C ALA A 26 28.40 -11.83 -2.57
N GLY A 27 28.69 -12.42 -1.40
CA GLY A 27 30.04 -12.79 -1.00
C GLY A 27 30.66 -13.88 -1.87
N ALA A 28 29.91 -14.94 -2.18
CA ALA A 28 30.36 -16.00 -3.08
C ALA A 28 30.66 -15.47 -4.50
N TRP A 29 29.82 -14.57 -5.00
CA TRP A 29 30.03 -13.92 -6.29
C TRP A 29 31.30 -13.05 -6.25
N ALA A 30 31.46 -12.22 -5.23
CA ALA A 30 32.63 -11.37 -5.06
C ALA A 30 33.95 -12.16 -4.97
N LEU A 31 33.95 -13.30 -4.28
CA LEU A 31 35.13 -14.16 -4.16
C LEU A 31 35.44 -14.93 -5.46
N ARG A 32 34.42 -15.31 -6.23
CA ARG A 32 34.58 -16.10 -7.46
C ARG A 32 35.10 -15.26 -8.63
N PHE A 33 34.68 -14.01 -8.70
CA PHE A 33 35.09 -13.05 -9.71
C PHE A 33 36.04 -12.07 -9.02
N SER A 34 37.34 -12.38 -9.07
CA SER A 34 38.47 -11.68 -8.43
C SER A 34 38.65 -10.19 -8.80
N GLN A 35 37.60 -9.55 -9.30
CA GLN A 35 37.51 -8.13 -9.65
C GLN A 35 36.91 -7.27 -8.52
N VAL A 36 36.33 -7.90 -7.48
CA VAL A 36 35.84 -7.19 -6.29
C VAL A 36 36.96 -7.11 -5.26
N GLU A 37 37.63 -5.96 -5.18
CA GLU A 37 38.77 -5.75 -4.28
C GLU A 37 38.37 -5.91 -2.80
N PHE A 38 37.11 -5.62 -2.46
CA PHE A 38 36.59 -5.73 -1.10
C PHE A 38 35.16 -6.29 -1.07
N VAL A 39 35.01 -7.50 -0.53
CA VAL A 39 33.70 -8.17 -0.28
C VAL A 39 32.74 -7.30 0.55
N TRP A 40 33.28 -6.35 1.33
CA TRP A 40 32.50 -5.38 2.10
C TRP A 40 31.47 -4.63 1.24
N TYR A 41 31.79 -4.33 -0.01
CA TYR A 41 31.00 -3.48 -0.87
C TYR A 41 29.68 -4.11 -1.37
N PRO A 42 29.69 -5.34 -1.93
CA PRO A 42 28.47 -6.08 -2.17
C PRO A 42 27.66 -6.33 -0.90
N LEU A 43 28.30 -6.62 0.23
CA LEU A 43 27.60 -6.86 1.51
C LEU A 43 26.88 -5.61 2.01
N LEU A 44 27.54 -4.45 1.97
CA LEU A 44 26.91 -3.17 2.32
C LEU A 44 25.72 -2.87 1.41
N ALA A 45 25.80 -3.20 0.12
CA ALA A 45 24.67 -3.07 -0.79
C ALA A 45 23.51 -4.00 -0.41
N VAL A 46 23.78 -5.25 0.00
CA VAL A 46 22.75 -6.18 0.50
C VAL A 46 22.06 -5.61 1.73
N VAL A 47 22.81 -5.18 2.75
CA VAL A 47 22.26 -4.64 4.00
C VAL A 47 21.44 -3.37 3.75
N MET A 48 21.88 -2.50 2.84
CA MET A 48 21.18 -1.26 2.53
C MET A 48 19.95 -1.47 1.64
N CYS A 49 19.89 -2.54 0.85
CA CYS A 49 18.77 -2.82 -0.05
C CYS A 49 17.72 -3.76 0.56
N MET A 50 18.14 -4.65 1.46
CA MET A 50 17.22 -5.49 2.22
C MET A 50 16.67 -4.72 3.41
N ASP A 51 15.48 -4.19 3.22
CA ASP A 51 14.60 -3.75 4.30
C ASP A 51 13.90 -4.99 4.91
N GLU A 52 13.61 -4.96 6.21
CA GLU A 52 12.83 -6.02 6.90
C GLU A 52 11.45 -6.21 6.27
N THR A 53 10.95 -5.15 5.63
CA THR A 53 9.75 -5.21 4.81
C THR A 53 10.16 -5.27 3.33
N ASP A 54 9.93 -6.39 2.64
CA ASP A 54 10.30 -6.54 1.22
C ASP A 54 9.58 -5.52 0.28
N THR A 55 8.75 -4.62 0.85
CA THR A 55 8.01 -3.52 0.19
C THR A 55 8.91 -2.61 -0.65
N ARG A 56 10.18 -2.42 -0.27
CA ARG A 56 11.03 -1.34 -0.79
C ARG A 56 12.31 -1.81 -1.44
N VAL A 57 12.54 -3.11 -1.58
CA VAL A 57 13.83 -3.65 -2.07
C VAL A 57 14.18 -3.10 -3.46
N VAL A 58 13.22 -2.99 -4.37
CA VAL A 58 13.47 -2.45 -5.73
C VAL A 58 13.76 -0.95 -5.69
N ALA A 59 12.99 -0.19 -4.90
CA ALA A 59 13.20 1.25 -4.74
C ALA A 59 14.55 1.54 -4.05
N ALA A 60 14.91 0.75 -3.04
CA ALA A 60 16.17 0.81 -2.32
C ALA A 60 17.34 0.43 -3.23
N ALA A 61 17.21 -0.64 -4.03
CA ALA A 61 18.18 -1.01 -5.06
C ALA A 61 18.43 0.12 -6.06
N ARG A 62 17.35 0.72 -6.61
CA ARG A 62 17.46 1.86 -7.53
C ARG A 62 18.12 3.06 -6.85
N ALA A 63 17.72 3.38 -5.63
CA ALA A 63 18.31 4.45 -4.84
C ALA A 63 19.79 4.22 -4.57
N ARG A 64 20.19 2.95 -4.34
CA ARG A 64 21.58 2.55 -4.12
C ARG A 64 22.42 2.76 -5.36
N VAL A 65 21.97 2.27 -6.52
CA VAL A 65 22.69 2.43 -7.79
C VAL A 65 22.82 3.91 -8.15
N LEU A 66 21.72 4.67 -8.14
CA LEU A 66 21.73 6.10 -8.49
C LEU A 66 22.55 6.93 -7.50
N GLY A 67 22.48 6.61 -6.21
CA GLY A 67 23.25 7.30 -5.18
C GLY A 67 24.75 7.06 -5.33
N THR A 68 25.18 5.83 -5.61
CA THR A 68 26.59 5.50 -5.84
C THR A 68 27.12 6.19 -7.09
N ILE A 69 26.36 6.20 -8.19
CA ILE A 69 26.75 6.89 -9.43
C ILE A 69 26.87 8.40 -9.21
N ALA A 70 25.85 9.03 -8.61
CA ALA A 70 25.86 10.47 -8.38
C ALA A 70 26.98 10.89 -7.43
N ALA A 71 27.17 10.16 -6.32
CA ALA A 71 28.26 10.43 -5.39
C ALA A 71 29.63 10.18 -6.03
N GLY A 72 29.80 9.09 -6.78
CA GLY A 72 31.05 8.78 -7.46
C GLY A 72 31.45 9.85 -8.47
N LEU A 73 30.51 10.29 -9.32
CA LEU A 73 30.77 11.28 -10.36
C LEU A 73 31.07 12.67 -9.78
N VAL A 74 30.29 13.12 -8.80
CA VAL A 74 30.53 14.43 -8.17
C VAL A 74 31.79 14.40 -7.31
N SER A 75 32.03 13.33 -6.55
CA SER A 75 33.25 13.19 -5.74
C SER A 75 34.48 13.17 -6.62
N PHE A 76 34.46 12.46 -7.74
CA PHE A 76 35.56 12.44 -8.69
C PHE A 76 35.88 13.85 -9.21
N LEU A 77 34.85 14.60 -9.63
CA LEU A 77 35.03 15.97 -10.11
C LEU A 77 35.62 16.88 -9.02
N VAL A 78 35.08 16.82 -7.80
CA VAL A 78 35.55 17.67 -6.69
C VAL A 78 36.94 17.28 -6.23
N HIS A 79 37.28 15.99 -6.26
CA HIS A 79 38.59 15.47 -5.86
C HIS A 79 39.75 16.00 -6.73
N THR A 80 39.47 16.38 -7.98
CA THR A 80 40.46 17.05 -8.84
C THR A 80 40.89 18.43 -8.31
N LEU A 81 40.08 19.05 -7.45
CA LEU A 81 40.30 20.41 -6.95
C LEU A 81 40.55 20.45 -5.43
N LEU A 82 39.87 19.60 -4.67
CA LEU A 82 39.84 19.64 -3.20
C LEU A 82 39.90 18.23 -2.64
N GLN A 83 40.68 18.03 -1.58
CA GLN A 83 40.81 16.74 -0.89
C GLN A 83 40.34 16.82 0.57
N GLY A 84 40.17 15.66 1.20
CA GLY A 84 39.81 15.54 2.61
C GLY A 84 38.43 16.10 2.96
N TRP A 85 38.29 16.63 4.18
CA TRP A 85 36.99 17.07 4.72
C TRP A 85 36.37 18.27 3.97
N LEU A 86 37.21 19.13 3.38
CA LEU A 86 36.75 20.25 2.54
C LEU A 86 36.13 19.73 1.23
N GLY A 87 36.81 18.79 0.56
CA GLY A 87 36.28 18.14 -0.64
C GLY A 87 34.95 17.41 -0.39
N LEU A 88 34.83 16.73 0.76
CA LEU A 88 33.56 16.12 1.19
C LEU A 88 32.45 17.17 1.33
N THR A 89 32.72 18.28 2.01
CA THR A 89 31.71 19.32 2.26
C THR A 89 31.20 19.93 0.95
N VAL A 90 32.10 20.24 0.03
CA VAL A 90 31.75 20.77 -1.31
C VAL A 90 30.98 19.73 -2.13
N THR A 91 31.39 18.46 -2.08
CA THR A 91 30.68 17.36 -2.73
C THR A 91 29.25 17.26 -2.24
N LEU A 92 29.01 17.30 -0.93
CA LEU A 92 27.66 17.24 -0.37
C LEU A 92 26.82 18.46 -0.73
N LEU A 93 27.44 19.65 -0.76
CA LEU A 93 26.79 20.88 -1.19
C LEU A 93 26.28 20.79 -2.63
N ILE A 94 26.92 20.00 -3.49
CA ILE A 94 26.53 19.78 -4.90
C ILE A 94 25.58 18.59 -5.05
N VAL A 95 25.88 17.45 -4.43
CA VAL A 95 25.11 16.20 -4.58
C VAL A 95 23.69 16.35 -4.05
N VAL A 96 23.50 17.00 -2.91
CA VAL A 96 22.17 17.15 -2.30
C VAL A 96 21.18 17.90 -3.21
N PRO A 97 21.48 19.10 -3.73
CA PRO A 97 20.58 19.78 -4.65
C PRO A 97 20.43 19.02 -5.97
N LEU A 98 21.48 18.35 -6.47
CA LEU A 98 21.41 17.54 -7.69
C LEU A 98 20.41 16.39 -7.56
N LEU A 99 20.47 15.64 -6.44
CA LEU A 99 19.52 14.57 -6.16
C LEU A 99 18.09 15.09 -5.98
N ARG A 100 17.92 16.29 -5.41
CA ARG A 100 16.60 16.93 -5.33
C ARG A 100 16.07 17.32 -6.70
N LEU A 101 16.93 17.88 -7.57
CA LEU A 101 16.58 18.28 -8.93
C LEU A 101 16.08 17.08 -9.76
N PHE A 102 16.77 15.94 -9.67
CA PHE A 102 16.36 14.70 -10.35
C PHE A 102 15.28 13.90 -9.61
N ARG A 103 14.77 14.41 -8.48
CA ARG A 103 13.78 13.73 -7.62
C ARG A 103 14.27 12.36 -7.08
N TRP A 104 15.58 12.18 -6.93
CA TRP A 104 16.24 10.98 -6.39
C TRP A 104 16.50 11.11 -4.88
N GLN A 105 15.53 11.63 -4.13
CA GLN A 105 15.71 11.88 -2.69
C GLN A 105 15.96 10.58 -1.89
N ALA A 106 15.42 9.45 -2.35
CA ALA A 106 15.69 8.14 -1.76
C ALA A 106 17.19 7.76 -1.79
N SER A 107 17.97 8.35 -2.69
CA SER A 107 19.41 8.07 -2.86
C SER A 107 20.31 8.87 -1.91
N LEU A 108 19.77 9.84 -1.16
CA LEU A 108 20.55 10.76 -0.33
C LEU A 108 21.45 10.03 0.68
N GLY A 109 20.90 9.07 1.43
CA GLY A 109 21.67 8.32 2.42
C GLY A 109 22.82 7.53 1.79
N THR A 110 22.58 6.93 0.63
CA THR A 110 23.65 6.24 -0.12
C THR A 110 24.71 7.20 -0.58
N ALA A 111 24.31 8.32 -1.18
CA ALA A 111 25.25 9.28 -1.71
C ALA A 111 26.12 9.91 -0.62
N LEU A 112 25.56 10.15 0.57
CA LEU A 112 26.30 10.61 1.75
C LEU A 112 27.35 9.58 2.18
N VAL A 113 26.95 8.32 2.38
CA VAL A 113 27.87 7.23 2.80
C VAL A 113 28.99 7.03 1.79
N VAL A 114 28.67 7.01 0.49
CA VAL A 114 29.66 6.83 -0.58
C VAL A 114 30.62 8.02 -0.62
N SER A 115 30.11 9.27 -0.59
CA SER A 115 30.96 10.47 -0.61
C SER A 115 31.88 10.52 0.61
N SER A 116 31.35 10.24 1.81
CA SER A 116 32.15 10.16 3.03
C SER A 116 33.28 9.15 2.90
N MET A 117 32.98 7.95 2.37
CA MET A 117 33.97 6.90 2.20
C MET A 117 35.08 7.29 1.21
N LEU A 118 34.74 7.99 0.12
CA LEU A 118 35.70 8.41 -0.90
C LEU A 118 36.68 9.47 -0.37
N PHE A 119 36.24 10.40 0.48
CA PHE A 119 37.08 11.49 0.99
C PHE A 119 37.76 11.23 2.34
N LEU A 120 37.20 10.34 3.18
CA LEU A 120 37.70 10.11 4.55
C LEU A 120 38.59 8.89 4.71
N VAL A 121 38.54 7.92 3.80
CA VAL A 121 39.39 6.73 3.87
C VAL A 121 40.68 7.01 3.12
N ALA A 122 41.77 7.17 3.87
CA ALA A 122 43.08 7.64 3.40
C ALA A 122 43.67 6.87 2.21
N ARG A 123 43.32 5.60 2.04
CA ARG A 123 43.80 4.74 0.95
C ARG A 123 43.10 5.00 -0.40
N TYR A 124 41.99 5.74 -0.41
CA TYR A 124 41.24 6.11 -1.61
C TYR A 124 41.51 7.54 -2.09
N ALA A 125 42.51 8.23 -1.52
CA ALA A 125 42.89 9.59 -1.91
C ALA A 125 43.50 9.68 -3.33
N GLU A 126 43.78 8.55 -3.97
CA GLU A 126 44.10 8.45 -5.40
C GLU A 126 42.86 7.95 -6.16
N LEU A 127 41.79 8.77 -6.20
CA LEU A 127 40.60 8.45 -6.99
C LEU A 127 40.95 8.43 -8.49
N ASP A 128 41.22 7.24 -9.03
CA ASP A 128 41.18 6.99 -10.46
C ASP A 128 39.72 6.78 -10.91
N GLY A 129 39.37 7.20 -12.13
CA GLY A 129 38.05 6.96 -12.71
C GLY A 129 37.70 5.47 -12.76
N LEU A 130 38.71 4.61 -12.91
CA LEU A 130 38.58 3.15 -12.83
C LEU A 130 38.06 2.68 -11.46
N TYR A 131 38.46 3.34 -10.38
CA TYR A 131 38.01 3.01 -9.03
C TYR A 131 36.52 3.28 -8.85
N VAL A 132 36.00 4.38 -9.39
CA VAL A 132 34.55 4.70 -9.35
C VAL A 132 33.73 3.69 -10.15
N VAL A 133 34.25 3.23 -11.28
CA VAL A 133 33.61 2.19 -12.11
C VAL A 133 33.58 0.86 -11.36
N ASN A 134 34.70 0.43 -10.78
CA ASN A 134 34.78 -0.79 -9.97
C ASN A 134 33.81 -0.73 -8.78
N ARG A 135 33.74 0.42 -8.10
CA ARG A 135 32.83 0.63 -6.97
C ARG A 135 31.35 0.53 -7.36
N THR A 136 31.01 1.00 -8.55
CA THR A 136 29.67 0.89 -9.11
C THR A 136 29.35 -0.56 -9.45
N ALA A 137 30.29 -1.29 -10.07
CA ALA A 137 30.18 -2.71 -10.36
C ALA A 137 29.97 -3.55 -9.08
N ASP A 138 30.75 -3.30 -8.03
CA ASP A 138 30.61 -3.99 -6.74
C ASP A 138 29.23 -3.77 -6.11
N THR A 139 28.71 -2.54 -6.22
CA THR A 139 27.36 -2.20 -5.74
C THR A 139 26.30 -2.95 -6.55
N LEU A 140 26.48 -3.07 -7.86
CA LEU A 140 25.57 -3.82 -8.73
C LEU A 140 25.54 -5.31 -8.36
N VAL A 141 26.67 -5.93 -8.03
CA VAL A 141 26.70 -7.34 -7.58
C VAL A 141 25.82 -7.56 -6.35
N GLY A 142 25.96 -6.70 -5.32
CA GLY A 142 25.14 -6.80 -4.11
C GLY A 142 23.65 -6.51 -4.36
N VAL A 143 23.35 -5.55 -5.25
CA VAL A 143 21.98 -5.25 -5.68
C VAL A 143 21.35 -6.41 -6.45
N LEU A 144 22.10 -7.03 -7.38
CA LEU A 144 21.62 -8.17 -8.15
C LEU A 144 21.37 -9.39 -7.27
N ALA A 145 22.30 -9.71 -6.35
CA ALA A 145 22.12 -10.79 -5.39
C ALA A 145 20.86 -10.57 -4.53
N THR A 146 20.67 -9.35 -4.06
CA THR A 146 19.47 -8.91 -3.33
C THR A 146 18.20 -9.15 -4.14
N LEU A 147 18.14 -8.59 -5.36
CA LEU A 147 16.96 -8.71 -6.22
C LEU A 147 16.66 -10.18 -6.56
N LEU A 148 17.68 -11.00 -6.83
CA LEU A 148 17.52 -12.41 -7.14
C LEU A 148 16.93 -13.18 -5.96
N VAL A 149 17.49 -13.00 -4.76
CA VAL A 149 16.99 -13.67 -3.55
C VAL A 149 15.57 -13.23 -3.23
N ASN A 150 15.27 -11.94 -3.33
CA ASN A 150 13.92 -11.44 -3.07
C ASN A 150 12.89 -11.93 -4.12
N ALA A 151 13.31 -12.09 -5.38
CA ALA A 151 12.44 -12.63 -6.43
C ALA A 151 12.20 -14.13 -6.28
N LEU A 152 13.22 -14.90 -5.88
CA LEU A 152 13.16 -16.37 -5.82
C LEU A 152 12.53 -16.89 -4.51
N PHE A 153 12.75 -16.20 -3.39
CA PHE A 153 12.32 -16.66 -2.07
C PHE A 153 11.18 -15.78 -1.54
N TRP A 154 9.99 -16.36 -1.38
CA TRP A 154 8.76 -15.67 -0.90
C TRP A 154 8.52 -14.31 -1.57
N PRO A 155 8.26 -14.28 -2.89
CA PRO A 155 7.87 -13.04 -3.56
C PRO A 155 6.55 -12.55 -2.97
N ILE A 156 6.51 -11.29 -2.53
CA ILE A 156 5.29 -10.71 -1.98
C ILE A 156 4.30 -10.43 -3.11
N ASN A 157 3.16 -11.11 -3.09
CA ASN A 157 2.06 -10.83 -4.00
C ASN A 157 1.21 -9.67 -3.47
N ARG A 158 1.69 -8.43 -3.63
CA ARG A 158 1.00 -7.21 -3.18
C ARG A 158 -0.39 -7.05 -3.76
N LEU A 159 -0.55 -7.38 -5.04
CA LEU A 159 -1.87 -7.40 -5.67
C LEU A 159 -2.78 -8.44 -5.01
N GLY A 160 -2.25 -9.61 -4.66
CA GLY A 160 -2.96 -10.62 -3.89
C GLY A 160 -3.42 -10.13 -2.52
N GLU A 161 -2.55 -9.43 -1.79
CA GLU A 161 -2.89 -8.79 -0.50
C GLU A 161 -3.97 -7.73 -0.65
N MET A 162 -3.86 -6.83 -1.63
CA MET A 162 -4.87 -5.80 -1.93
C MET A 162 -6.22 -6.44 -2.27
N ASN A 163 -6.23 -7.47 -3.11
CA ASN A 163 -7.42 -8.25 -3.44
C ASN A 163 -7.99 -9.00 -2.22
N ALA A 164 -7.15 -9.44 -1.28
CA ALA A 164 -7.62 -10.06 -0.04
C ALA A 164 -8.31 -9.03 0.88
N VAL A 165 -7.71 -7.85 1.06
CA VAL A 165 -8.31 -6.76 1.84
C VAL A 165 -9.61 -6.27 1.19
N GLU A 166 -9.64 -6.13 -0.13
CA GLU A 166 -10.88 -5.80 -0.84
C GLU A 166 -11.98 -6.84 -0.65
N ARG A 167 -11.65 -8.14 -0.66
CA ARG A 167 -12.63 -9.21 -0.37
C ARG A 167 -13.18 -9.09 1.04
N GLN A 168 -12.33 -8.80 2.03
CA GLN A 168 -12.76 -8.57 3.41
C GLN A 168 -13.68 -7.34 3.52
N LEU A 169 -13.35 -6.24 2.83
CA LEU A 169 -14.21 -5.06 2.76
C LEU A 169 -15.58 -5.37 2.14
N ARG A 170 -15.61 -6.16 1.05
CA ARG A 170 -16.87 -6.59 0.42
C ARG A 170 -17.74 -7.41 1.37
N GLN A 171 -17.15 -8.36 2.09
CA GLN A 171 -17.85 -9.19 3.07
C GLN A 171 -18.41 -8.33 4.21
N LEU A 172 -17.57 -7.48 4.82
CA LEU A 172 -17.98 -6.61 5.92
C LEU A 172 -19.10 -5.65 5.51
N MET A 173 -19.01 -5.05 4.32
CA MET A 173 -20.10 -4.20 3.84
C MET A 173 -21.36 -5.00 3.53
N ALA A 174 -21.27 -6.19 2.93
CA ALA A 174 -22.43 -7.02 2.64
C ALA A 174 -23.18 -7.41 3.93
N GLU A 175 -22.46 -7.79 4.97
CA GLU A 175 -23.01 -8.08 6.31
C GLU A 175 -23.71 -6.86 6.91
N ARG A 176 -23.09 -5.68 6.81
CA ARG A 176 -23.69 -4.42 7.29
C ARG A 176 -24.99 -4.09 6.56
N LEU A 177 -24.99 -4.20 5.23
CA LEU A 177 -26.16 -3.91 4.40
C LEU A 177 -27.30 -4.92 4.64
N GLU A 178 -26.96 -6.18 4.87
CA GLU A 178 -27.91 -7.22 5.26
C GLU A 178 -28.52 -6.98 6.64
N THR A 179 -27.72 -6.53 7.61
CA THR A 179 -28.20 -6.14 8.94
C THR A 179 -29.22 -5.01 8.86
N ILE A 180 -28.95 -3.98 8.04
CA ILE A 180 -29.88 -2.86 7.79
C ILE A 180 -31.18 -3.37 7.15
N ARG A 181 -31.07 -4.29 6.17
CA ARG A 181 -32.23 -4.91 5.51
C ARG A 181 -33.13 -5.63 6.52
N GLN A 182 -32.55 -6.51 7.33
CA GLN A 182 -33.26 -7.30 8.34
C GLN A 182 -33.95 -6.40 9.36
N GLN A 183 -33.24 -5.38 9.86
CA GLN A 183 -33.80 -4.42 10.82
C GLN A 183 -35.02 -3.67 10.27
N LEU A 184 -34.93 -3.17 9.03
CA LEU A 184 -36.01 -2.41 8.41
C LEU A 184 -37.20 -3.29 8.01
N LYS A 185 -36.96 -4.57 7.70
CA LYS A 185 -38.00 -5.58 7.43
C LYS A 185 -38.59 -6.21 8.68
N GLY A 186 -37.97 -6.01 9.86
CA GLY A 186 -38.42 -6.63 11.10
C GLY A 186 -38.21 -8.14 11.12
N GLU A 187 -37.28 -8.63 10.29
CA GLU A 187 -36.88 -10.02 10.30
C GLU A 187 -36.01 -10.29 11.53
N PRO A 188 -36.17 -11.43 12.22
CA PRO A 188 -35.29 -11.78 13.32
C PRO A 188 -33.86 -11.81 12.78
N ALA A 189 -32.95 -11.07 13.45
CA ALA A 189 -31.53 -11.13 13.13
C ALA A 189 -31.11 -12.59 13.12
N ALA A 190 -30.62 -13.07 11.98
CA ALA A 190 -30.24 -14.47 11.85
C ALA A 190 -29.24 -14.80 12.97
N ALA A 191 -29.53 -15.84 13.76
CA ALA A 191 -28.70 -16.32 14.87
C ALA A 191 -27.26 -16.72 14.46
N THR A 192 -26.90 -16.54 13.19
CA THR A 192 -25.59 -16.70 12.59
C THR A 192 -24.69 -15.47 12.68
N ALA A 193 -25.16 -14.32 13.17
CA ALA A 193 -24.29 -13.19 13.47
C ALA A 193 -23.45 -13.51 14.72
N GLN A 194 -22.34 -14.22 14.52
CA GLN A 194 -21.30 -14.34 15.55
C GLN A 194 -20.98 -12.94 16.08
N PRO A 195 -20.86 -12.76 17.40
CA PRO A 195 -20.48 -11.47 17.96
C PRO A 195 -19.05 -11.18 17.49
N THR A 196 -18.92 -10.37 16.42
CA THR A 196 -17.62 -9.84 16.03
C THR A 196 -17.09 -9.03 17.22
N PRO A 197 -15.92 -9.36 17.77
CA PRO A 197 -15.40 -8.78 19.00
C PRO A 197 -15.06 -7.28 18.88
N ASP A 198 -15.02 -6.74 17.66
CA ASP A 198 -14.79 -5.32 17.41
C ASP A 198 -16.08 -4.62 16.94
N PRO A 199 -16.38 -3.40 17.43
CA PRO A 199 -17.41 -2.57 16.85
C PRO A 199 -17.20 -2.44 15.34
N GLN A 200 -18.20 -2.86 14.54
CA GLN A 200 -18.21 -2.76 13.07
C GLN A 200 -17.64 -1.45 12.46
N PRO A 201 -17.78 -0.24 13.07
CA PRO A 201 -17.11 0.96 12.58
C PRO A 201 -15.57 0.90 12.60
N ILE A 202 -14.97 0.26 13.59
CA ILE A 202 -13.51 0.19 13.77
C ILE A 202 -12.89 -0.79 12.77
N ALA A 203 -13.59 -1.89 12.47
CA ALA A 203 -13.13 -2.88 11.49
C ALA A 203 -13.06 -2.31 10.06
N GLY A 204 -14.12 -1.61 9.61
CA GLY A 204 -14.13 -0.99 8.28
C GLY A 204 -13.05 0.08 8.10
N GLY A 205 -12.85 0.94 9.10
CA GLY A 205 -11.81 1.97 9.07
C GLY A 205 -10.39 1.39 8.97
N ARG A 206 -10.08 0.35 9.76
CA ARG A 206 -8.78 -0.33 9.71
C ARG A 206 -8.50 -0.97 8.35
N LEU A 207 -9.48 -1.64 7.75
CA LEU A 207 -9.31 -2.24 6.42
C LEU A 207 -9.11 -1.19 5.32
N CYS A 208 -9.85 -0.07 5.36
CA CYS A 208 -9.63 1.04 4.43
C CYS A 208 -8.22 1.64 4.59
N GLN A 209 -7.77 1.85 5.83
CA GLN A 209 -6.43 2.36 6.11
C GLN A 209 -5.34 1.39 5.62
N GLN A 210 -5.51 0.09 5.88
CA GLN A 210 -4.59 -0.95 5.40
C GLN A 210 -4.52 -0.99 3.88
N LEU A 211 -5.67 -0.90 3.19
CA LEU A 211 -5.71 -0.83 1.73
C LEU A 211 -4.99 0.42 1.21
N SER A 212 -5.24 1.58 1.81
CA SER A 212 -4.61 2.85 1.43
C SER A 212 -3.08 2.82 1.63
N GLN A 213 -2.61 2.21 2.73
CA GLN A 213 -1.18 2.00 3.00
C GLN A 213 -0.54 1.09 1.94
N LEU A 214 -1.14 -0.07 1.66
CA LEU A 214 -0.64 -1.00 0.64
C LEU A 214 -0.55 -0.34 -0.75
N VAL A 215 -1.59 0.40 -1.15
CA VAL A 215 -1.62 1.11 -2.44
C VAL A 215 -0.56 2.21 -2.49
N GLY A 216 -0.41 2.97 -1.40
CA GLY A 216 0.60 4.03 -1.29
C GLY A 216 2.03 3.50 -1.34
N ASP A 217 2.31 2.37 -0.68
CA ASP A 217 3.62 1.73 -0.72
C ASP A 217 3.96 1.20 -2.11
N GLU A 218 3.02 0.54 -2.78
CA GLU A 218 3.25 -0.01 -4.13
C GLU A 218 3.38 1.09 -5.19
N LEU A 219 2.63 2.20 -5.09
CA LEU A 219 2.80 3.33 -6.02
C LEU A 219 4.12 4.08 -5.80
N ARG A 220 4.69 4.04 -4.58
CA ARG A 220 6.01 4.60 -4.30
C ARG A 220 7.13 3.72 -4.86
N SER A 221 6.99 2.40 -4.77
CA SER A 221 7.97 1.44 -5.27
C SER A 221 7.91 1.28 -6.80
N ASN A 222 6.70 1.23 -7.36
CA ASN A 222 6.44 1.00 -8.77
C ASN A 222 5.31 1.91 -9.32
N PRO A 223 5.62 3.18 -9.64
CA PRO A 223 4.62 4.18 -10.02
C PRO A 223 3.78 3.81 -11.26
N GLU A 224 4.39 3.14 -12.23
CA GLU A 224 3.77 2.68 -13.50
C GLU A 224 3.30 1.22 -13.42
N GLY A 225 3.28 0.67 -12.20
CA GLY A 225 3.00 -0.73 -11.93
C GLY A 225 1.57 -1.16 -12.23
N PRO A 226 1.27 -2.46 -12.02
CA PRO A 226 -0.09 -2.97 -12.15
C PRO A 226 -1.09 -2.22 -11.24
N VAL A 227 -0.64 -1.68 -10.10
CA VAL A 227 -1.49 -0.87 -9.19
C VAL A 227 -2.00 0.41 -9.83
N HIS A 228 -1.17 1.10 -10.62
CA HIS A 228 -1.58 2.27 -11.38
C HIS A 228 -2.55 1.89 -12.50
N ARG A 229 -2.22 0.83 -13.25
CA ARG A 229 -3.03 0.33 -14.38
C ARG A 229 -4.42 -0.17 -13.97
N GLN A 230 -4.55 -0.75 -12.78
CA GLN A 230 -5.81 -1.27 -12.23
C GLN A 230 -6.55 -0.24 -11.34
N HIS A 231 -6.18 1.04 -11.43
CA HIS A 231 -6.83 2.16 -10.75
C HIS A 231 -6.99 1.99 -9.23
N TRP A 232 -6.05 1.31 -8.56
CA TRP A 232 -6.16 1.01 -7.13
C TRP A 232 -6.21 2.25 -6.24
N ARG A 233 -5.58 3.35 -6.66
CA ARG A 233 -5.70 4.66 -5.97
C ARG A 233 -7.14 5.18 -5.96
N GLN A 234 -7.87 4.99 -7.06
CA GLN A 234 -9.28 5.38 -7.12
C GLN A 234 -10.13 4.39 -6.32
N ARG A 235 -9.85 3.09 -6.42
CA ARG A 235 -10.55 2.04 -5.68
C ARG A 235 -10.44 2.22 -4.16
N SER A 236 -9.26 2.57 -3.64
CA SER A 236 -9.07 2.81 -2.20
C SER A 236 -9.91 3.99 -1.70
N LEU A 237 -9.93 5.11 -2.45
CA LEU A 237 -10.75 6.28 -2.13
C LEU A 237 -12.26 5.97 -2.21
N LEU A 238 -12.67 5.15 -3.18
CA LEU A 238 -14.06 4.72 -3.30
C LEU A 238 -14.46 3.82 -2.13
N TRP A 239 -13.57 2.94 -1.66
CA TRP A 239 -13.80 2.13 -0.46
C TRP A 239 -13.96 2.96 0.81
N GLU A 240 -13.16 4.02 0.98
CA GLU A 240 -13.32 4.97 2.09
C GLU A 240 -14.70 5.64 2.06
N ARG A 241 -15.15 6.11 0.88
CA ARG A 241 -16.49 6.69 0.71
C ARG A 241 -17.60 5.68 0.98
N ILE A 242 -17.49 4.46 0.46
CA ILE A 242 -18.47 3.39 0.69
C ILE A 242 -18.56 3.05 2.17
N ASN A 243 -17.44 2.96 2.87
CA ASN A 243 -17.43 2.72 4.31
C ASN A 243 -18.09 3.88 5.08
N HIS A 244 -17.83 5.14 4.69
CA HIS A 244 -18.46 6.30 5.30
C HIS A 244 -19.99 6.31 5.12
N HIS A 245 -20.47 6.18 3.87
CA HIS A 245 -21.91 6.21 3.57
C HIS A 245 -22.66 5.02 4.16
N SER A 246 -22.05 3.83 4.19
CA SER A 246 -22.68 2.67 4.81
C SER A 246 -22.80 2.80 6.34
N LEU A 247 -21.85 3.47 7.01
CA LEU A 247 -21.96 3.81 8.44
C LEU A 247 -23.06 4.84 8.68
N GLN A 248 -23.17 5.86 7.83
CA GLN A 248 -24.25 6.83 7.92
C GLN A 248 -25.62 6.16 7.71
N LEU A 249 -25.73 5.29 6.71
CA LEU A 249 -26.93 4.51 6.44
C LEU A 249 -27.32 3.62 7.63
N GLN A 250 -26.34 2.97 8.26
CA GLN A 250 -26.57 2.18 9.48
C GLN A 250 -27.08 3.06 10.63
N ARG A 251 -26.48 4.23 10.86
CA ARG A 251 -26.91 5.18 11.90
C ARG A 251 -28.34 5.69 11.64
N LEU A 252 -28.67 6.03 10.41
CA LEU A 252 -30.02 6.46 10.02
C LEU A 252 -31.02 5.30 10.15
N GLY A 253 -30.62 4.08 9.80
CA GLY A 253 -31.41 2.87 9.97
C GLY A 253 -31.75 2.59 11.44
N LEU A 254 -30.81 2.81 12.37
CA LEU A 254 -31.04 2.67 13.81
C LEU A 254 -32.05 3.69 14.38
N LEU A 255 -32.24 4.82 13.73
CA LEU A 255 -33.26 5.82 14.11
C LEU A 255 -34.66 5.44 13.62
N LEU A 256 -34.78 4.49 12.68
CA LEU A 256 -36.05 3.97 12.21
C LEU A 256 -36.53 2.82 13.11
N PRO A 257 -37.83 2.73 13.43
CA PRO A 257 -38.39 1.60 14.15
C PRO A 257 -38.09 0.27 13.46
N GLN A 258 -37.88 -0.79 14.23
CA GLN A 258 -37.75 -2.14 13.68
C GLN A 258 -39.03 -2.51 12.91
N GLY A 259 -38.87 -3.07 11.72
CA GLY A 259 -40.01 -3.43 10.87
C GLY A 259 -40.75 -2.24 10.24
N ALA A 260 -40.20 -1.02 10.29
CA ALA A 260 -40.81 0.18 9.70
C ALA A 260 -41.26 -0.01 8.23
N LEU A 261 -40.57 -0.88 7.48
CA LEU A 261 -40.81 -1.13 6.05
C LEU A 261 -41.17 -2.61 5.77
N ALA A 262 -41.61 -3.36 6.78
CA ALA A 262 -41.94 -4.78 6.64
C ALA A 262 -43.03 -5.04 5.58
N SER A 263 -44.10 -4.24 5.61
CA SER A 263 -45.29 -4.38 4.75
C SER A 263 -45.16 -3.73 3.36
N GLU A 264 -44.10 -2.97 3.12
CA GLU A 264 -43.91 -2.24 1.87
C GLU A 264 -43.10 -3.05 0.85
N ALA A 265 -43.53 -3.02 -0.41
CA ALA A 265 -42.72 -3.55 -1.51
C ALA A 265 -41.50 -2.63 -1.72
N THR A 266 -40.35 -3.04 -1.19
CA THR A 266 -39.10 -2.27 -1.22
C THR A 266 -38.02 -3.00 -2.03
N PRO A 267 -38.15 -3.06 -3.37
CA PRO A 267 -37.20 -3.77 -4.23
C PRO A 267 -35.77 -3.20 -4.15
N TRP A 268 -35.65 -1.93 -3.73
CA TRP A 268 -34.36 -1.28 -3.45
C TRP A 268 -33.70 -1.81 -2.16
N LEU A 269 -34.49 -2.21 -1.18
CA LEU A 269 -34.04 -2.76 0.12
C LEU A 269 -33.61 -4.21 -0.05
N GLU A 270 -34.32 -4.98 -0.87
CA GLU A 270 -34.00 -6.38 -1.17
C GLU A 270 -32.70 -6.54 -1.95
N ARG A 271 -32.37 -5.56 -2.80
CA ARG A 271 -31.13 -5.55 -3.60
C ARG A 271 -29.93 -4.93 -2.89
N LEU A 272 -30.14 -4.39 -1.69
CA LEU A 272 -29.14 -3.65 -0.93
C LEU A 272 -27.89 -4.51 -0.61
N PRO A 273 -28.02 -5.78 -0.16
CA PRO A 273 -26.86 -6.67 0.07
C PRO A 273 -26.10 -7.04 -1.20
N GLN A 274 -26.79 -7.04 -2.36
CA GLN A 274 -26.23 -7.40 -3.66
C GLN A 274 -25.45 -6.25 -4.32
N LEU A 275 -25.59 -5.02 -3.83
CA LEU A 275 -24.94 -3.81 -4.36
C LEU A 275 -23.42 -4.01 -4.56
N LEU A 276 -22.76 -4.66 -3.59
CA LEU A 276 -21.31 -4.81 -3.56
C LEU A 276 -20.82 -6.20 -3.97
N GLN A 277 -21.75 -7.14 -4.17
CA GLN A 277 -21.45 -8.51 -4.59
C GLN A 277 -21.47 -8.65 -6.12
N THR A 278 -22.44 -8.01 -6.79
CA THR A 278 -22.63 -8.13 -8.24
C THR A 278 -21.95 -6.99 -9.00
N ARG A 279 -21.20 -7.32 -10.05
CA ARG A 279 -20.41 -6.37 -10.87
C ARG A 279 -21.22 -5.35 -11.68
N ALA A 280 -22.56 -5.41 -11.69
CA ALA A 280 -23.39 -4.49 -12.45
C ALA A 280 -24.87 -4.71 -12.11
N SER A 281 -25.35 -4.13 -11.02
CA SER A 281 -26.80 -4.03 -10.82
C SER A 281 -27.13 -2.69 -10.18
N ALA A 282 -27.75 -1.80 -10.97
CA ALA A 282 -28.29 -0.56 -10.45
C ALA A 282 -29.35 -0.90 -9.38
N ILE A 283 -29.23 -0.31 -8.19
CA ILE A 283 -30.33 -0.34 -7.23
C ILE A 283 -31.46 0.50 -7.87
N PRO A 284 -32.69 -0.04 -7.98
CA PRO A 284 -33.82 0.78 -8.36
C PRO A 284 -33.92 1.96 -7.38
N PRO A 285 -34.17 3.19 -7.85
CA PRO A 285 -34.33 4.33 -6.95
C PRO A 285 -35.47 4.05 -5.96
N LEU A 286 -35.42 4.68 -4.78
CA LEU A 286 -36.58 4.70 -3.89
C LEU A 286 -37.82 5.22 -4.66
N PRO A 287 -39.04 4.88 -4.21
CA PRO A 287 -40.25 5.47 -4.73
C PRO A 287 -40.10 6.99 -4.78
N ARG A 288 -40.69 7.65 -5.80
CA ARG A 288 -40.62 9.11 -5.96
C ARG A 288 -40.82 9.81 -4.60
N ARG A 289 -40.06 10.88 -4.32
CA ARG A 289 -40.07 11.61 -3.04
C ARG A 289 -41.49 11.95 -2.53
N ALA A 290 -42.46 12.14 -3.42
CA ALA A 290 -43.88 12.30 -3.07
C ALA A 290 -44.47 11.08 -2.33
N ASN A 291 -44.13 9.87 -2.75
CA ASN A 291 -44.58 8.62 -2.14
C ASN A 291 -43.89 8.36 -0.80
N LEU A 292 -42.65 8.83 -0.62
CA LEU A 292 -41.95 8.72 0.67
C LEU A 292 -42.62 9.53 1.77
N ARG A 293 -43.22 10.69 1.44
CA ARG A 293 -44.05 11.45 2.39
C ARG A 293 -45.31 10.68 2.78
N LEU A 294 -46.00 10.08 1.80
CA LEU A 294 -47.19 9.27 2.07
C LEU A 294 -46.88 8.06 2.95
N VAL A 295 -45.76 7.38 2.71
CA VAL A 295 -45.29 6.28 3.56
C VAL A 295 -44.90 6.77 4.95
N ALA A 296 -44.27 7.95 5.06
CA ALA A 296 -43.93 8.56 6.34
C ALA A 296 -45.19 8.85 7.17
N GLU A 297 -46.20 9.48 6.57
CA GLU A 297 -47.47 9.81 7.21
C GLU A 297 -48.25 8.55 7.61
N ALA A 298 -48.33 7.55 6.72
CA ALA A 298 -49.04 6.29 6.99
C ALA A 298 -48.42 5.46 8.13
N LYS A 299 -47.11 5.61 8.38
CA LYS A 299 -46.37 4.84 9.40
C LYS A 299 -45.94 5.68 10.61
N GLY A 300 -46.29 6.96 10.66
CA GLY A 300 -45.86 7.88 11.72
C GLY A 300 -44.34 8.08 11.77
N LEU A 301 -43.65 7.96 10.64
CA LEU A 301 -42.20 8.13 10.53
C LEU A 301 -41.84 9.58 10.20
N SER A 302 -40.63 10.01 10.58
CA SER A 302 -40.13 11.32 10.16
C SER A 302 -39.85 11.34 8.64
N PRO A 303 -40.52 12.20 7.86
CA PRO A 303 -40.29 12.29 6.41
C PRO A 303 -38.87 12.77 6.09
N LEU A 304 -38.27 13.59 6.96
CA LEU A 304 -36.88 14.02 6.83
C LEU A 304 -35.90 12.86 7.01
N LEU A 305 -36.20 11.93 7.92
CA LEU A 305 -35.35 10.76 8.16
C LEU A 305 -35.35 9.81 6.96
N LEU A 306 -36.52 9.57 6.37
CA LEU A 306 -36.65 8.75 5.16
C LEU A 306 -35.97 9.39 3.93
N LEU A 307 -36.05 10.72 3.79
CA LEU A 307 -35.34 11.45 2.74
C LEU A 307 -33.82 11.42 2.95
N ALA A 308 -33.34 11.59 4.18
CA ALA A 308 -31.91 11.46 4.49
C ALA A 308 -31.40 10.04 4.21
N PHE A 309 -32.21 9.02 4.52
CA PHE A 309 -31.89 7.63 4.22
C PHE A 309 -31.81 7.38 2.71
N ASP A 310 -32.73 7.93 1.91
CA ASP A 310 -32.69 7.90 0.43
C ASP A 310 -31.41 8.53 -0.12
N ASP A 311 -31.12 9.76 0.29
CA ASP A 311 -29.96 10.49 -0.21
C ASP A 311 -28.64 9.75 0.10
N GLU A 312 -28.51 9.16 1.29
CA GLU A 312 -27.34 8.34 1.65
C GLU A 312 -27.27 7.02 0.88
N LEU A 313 -28.40 6.35 0.67
CA LEU A 313 -28.46 5.14 -0.16
C LEU A 313 -28.02 5.42 -1.60
N GLN A 314 -28.47 6.54 -2.19
CA GLN A 314 -28.07 6.95 -3.53
C GLN A 314 -26.57 7.25 -3.62
N ARG A 315 -25.99 7.92 -2.61
CA ARG A 315 -24.55 8.20 -2.55
C ARG A 315 -23.72 6.91 -2.45
N LEU A 316 -24.19 5.97 -1.62
CA LEU A 316 -23.58 4.64 -1.51
C LEU A 316 -23.65 3.89 -2.85
N ALA A 317 -24.82 3.87 -3.50
CA ALA A 317 -25.03 3.18 -4.77
C ALA A 317 -24.15 3.75 -5.90
N ARG A 318 -24.06 5.09 -6.02
CA ARG A 318 -23.17 5.73 -7.01
C ARG A 318 -21.69 5.41 -6.74
N SER A 319 -21.28 5.34 -5.48
CA SER A 319 -19.90 4.99 -5.10
C SER A 319 -19.59 3.53 -5.44
N ALA A 320 -20.53 2.61 -5.17
CA ALA A 320 -20.41 1.21 -5.54
C ALA A 320 -20.38 0.99 -7.07
N GLN A 321 -21.20 1.72 -7.83
CA GLN A 321 -21.15 1.70 -9.29
C GLN A 321 -19.81 2.20 -9.83
N SER A 322 -19.30 3.31 -9.27
CA SER A 322 -17.99 3.84 -9.63
C SER A 322 -16.86 2.83 -9.33
N LEU A 323 -16.97 2.10 -8.22
CA LEU A 323 -16.03 1.03 -7.87
C LEU A 323 -16.12 -0.16 -8.84
N ALA A 324 -17.32 -0.54 -9.26
CA ALA A 324 -17.53 -1.59 -10.27
C ALA A 324 -16.93 -1.21 -11.63
N LEU A 325 -17.04 0.06 -12.04
CA LEU A 325 -16.41 0.57 -13.25
C LEU A 325 -14.87 0.58 -13.14
N ALA A 326 -14.34 1.07 -12.02
CA ALA A 326 -12.90 1.11 -11.78
C ALA A 326 -12.26 -0.29 -11.74
N SER A 327 -13.03 -1.31 -11.33
CA SER A 327 -12.59 -2.72 -11.31
C SER A 327 -12.85 -3.48 -12.62
N ARG A 328 -13.59 -2.92 -13.59
CA ARG A 328 -13.89 -3.55 -14.89
C ARG A 328 -12.70 -3.53 -15.86
N HIS A 329 -11.85 -2.52 -15.78
CA HIS A 329 -10.67 -2.37 -16.63
C HIS A 329 -9.62 -3.48 -16.43
N ASP A 330 -9.80 -4.36 -15.43
CA ASP A 330 -8.96 -5.51 -15.15
C ASP A 330 -9.20 -6.72 -16.09
N GLY A 331 -10.34 -6.76 -16.80
CA GLY A 331 -10.79 -7.95 -17.54
C GLY A 331 -10.55 -7.96 -19.06
N GLU A 332 -10.49 -6.79 -19.71
CA GLU A 332 -10.45 -6.67 -21.18
C GLU A 332 -9.03 -6.62 -21.77
N ARG A 333 -8.00 -6.80 -20.94
CA ARG A 333 -6.58 -6.86 -21.38
C ARG A 333 -5.88 -8.16 -21.01
N ARG A 334 -6.61 -9.29 -21.07
CA ARG A 334 -6.00 -10.63 -21.01
C ARG A 334 -5.97 -11.26 -22.39
#